data_AF-A0A444R0T7-F1
#
_entry.id   AF-A0A444R0T7-F1
#
_cell.length_a   1.000
_cell.length_b   1.000
_cell.length_c   1.000
_cell.angle_alpha   90.00
_cell.angle_beta   90.00
_cell.angle_gamma   90.00
#
_symmetry.space_group_name_H-M   'P 1'
#
loop_
_entity.id
_entity.type
_entity.pdbx_description
1 polymer ?
#
loop_
_entity_poly.entity_id
_entity_poly.type
_entity_poly.pdbx_seq_one_letter_code
_entity_poly.pdbx_strand_id
1 'polypeptide(L)'
;AEQLGRSREAKSIPRNDAQMETFRTMVREPATVPEQVDGLQQSDDILRLLPPELATLGITELEYEFYRRLVEKQLLTYRLHGESWREKMIERPVVHKDYDEQPRGPFIVCVDTSGSMGGFNEQCAKAFCLALMRIALAENRRCYIMLFSTEIVRYELSGPQGIEQAIRFLSQQFRGGTDLASCFRAIMERLQSREWFDADAVVISDFIAQRLPDDVTSK
;
A
#
# COMPACT_ATOMS: atom_id res chain seq x y z
N ALA A 1 -9.01 6.30 -1.16
CA ALA A 1 -8.92 6.01 -2.61
C ALA A 1 -8.08 4.75 -2.88
N GLU A 2 -6.89 4.62 -2.28
CA GLU A 2 -5.99 3.46 -2.52
C GLU A 2 -6.58 2.08 -2.22
N GLN A 3 -7.62 1.97 -1.40
CA GLN A 3 -8.25 0.67 -1.09
C GLN A 3 -9.47 0.32 -1.98
N LEU A 4 -9.94 1.25 -2.82
CA LEU A 4 -11.07 0.98 -3.72
C LEU A 4 -10.63 0.01 -4.84
N GLY A 5 -11.23 -1.17 -4.89
CA GLY A 5 -10.89 -2.24 -5.84
C GLY A 5 -9.79 -3.18 -5.37
N ARG A 6 -9.39 -3.09 -4.09
CA ARG A 6 -8.43 -3.99 -3.43
C ARG A 6 -9.09 -4.89 -2.38
N SER A 7 -10.42 -4.90 -2.34
CA SER A 7 -11.27 -5.55 -1.31
C SER A 7 -11.16 -7.08 -1.30
N ARG A 8 -10.71 -7.66 -2.42
CA ARG A 8 -10.28 -9.06 -2.48
C ARG A 8 -8.77 -9.04 -2.62
N GLU A 9 -8.08 -9.66 -1.66
CA GLU A 9 -6.66 -9.97 -1.79
C GLU A 9 -6.42 -10.52 -3.20
N ALA A 10 -5.62 -9.80 -4.00
CA ALA A 10 -5.20 -10.26 -5.32
C ALA A 10 -4.78 -11.73 -5.15
N LYS A 11 -5.50 -12.67 -5.79
CA LYS A 11 -5.20 -14.10 -5.58
C LYS A 11 -3.78 -14.31 -6.09
N SER A 12 -2.83 -14.37 -5.17
CA SER A 12 -1.44 -14.65 -5.50
C SER A 12 -1.42 -16.09 -5.97
N ILE A 13 -1.26 -16.31 -7.27
CA ILE A 13 -0.93 -17.62 -7.81
C ILE A 13 0.60 -17.66 -7.75
N PRO A 14 1.22 -18.35 -6.79
CA PRO A 14 2.68 -18.43 -6.74
C PRO A 14 3.16 -19.18 -7.99
N ARG A 15 3.85 -18.49 -8.89
CA ARG A 15 4.70 -19.15 -9.89
C ARG A 15 5.94 -19.65 -9.20
N ASN A 16 6.16 -20.96 -9.28
CA ASN A 16 7.25 -21.64 -8.60
C ASN A 16 8.53 -21.63 -9.46
N ASP A 17 8.94 -20.45 -9.92
CA ASP A 17 10.22 -20.27 -10.61
C ASP A 17 11.04 -19.21 -9.85
N ALA A 18 11.61 -19.62 -8.72
CA ALA A 18 12.51 -18.79 -7.94
C ALA A 18 13.84 -18.64 -8.70
N GLN A 19 13.96 -17.60 -9.53
CA GLN A 19 15.24 -17.20 -10.08
C GLN A 19 16.07 -16.52 -8.98
N MET A 20 17.35 -16.90 -8.90
CA MET A 20 18.31 -16.29 -7.98
C MET A 20 18.61 -14.88 -8.48
N GLU A 21 18.26 -13.86 -7.71
CA GLU A 21 18.65 -12.48 -8.01
C GLU A 21 19.70 -11.97 -7.01
N THR A 22 20.67 -11.23 -7.54
CA THR A 22 21.70 -10.57 -6.76
C THR A 22 21.11 -9.34 -6.08
N PHE A 23 20.71 -9.46 -4.81
CA PHE A 23 20.23 -8.33 -4.04
C PHE A 23 21.42 -7.61 -3.39
N ARG A 24 21.48 -6.29 -3.56
CA ARG A 24 22.49 -5.45 -2.91
C ARG A 24 21.93 -4.93 -1.60
N THR A 25 22.31 -5.58 -0.50
CA THR A 25 21.97 -5.08 0.83
C THR A 25 23.18 -4.38 1.42
N MET A 26 22.93 -3.18 1.95
CA MET A 26 23.86 -2.50 2.83
C MET A 26 23.88 -3.26 4.15
N VAL A 27 24.88 -4.12 4.36
CA VAL A 27 25.04 -4.86 5.61
C VAL A 27 25.96 -4.06 6.50
N ARG A 28 25.52 -3.87 7.75
CA ARG A 28 26.34 -3.29 8.81
C ARG A 28 27.34 -4.36 9.26
N GLU A 29 28.51 -4.39 8.64
CA GLU A 29 29.61 -5.21 9.15
C GLU A 29 30.33 -4.43 10.26
N PRO A 30 30.69 -5.08 11.38
CA PRO A 30 31.57 -4.46 12.36
C PRO A 30 32.86 -4.07 11.65
N ALA A 31 33.20 -2.78 11.66
CA ALA A 31 34.35 -2.28 10.94
C ALA A 31 35.61 -3.06 11.31
N THR A 32 36.34 -3.53 10.30
CA THR A 32 37.68 -4.08 10.47
C THR A 32 38.72 -2.98 10.74
N VAL A 33 38.31 -1.70 10.64
CA VAL A 33 39.17 -0.52 10.77
C VAL A 33 38.61 0.36 11.90
N PRO A 34 39.42 0.74 12.91
CA PRO A 34 38.92 1.43 14.09
C PRO A 34 38.66 2.93 13.81
N GLU A 35 37.39 3.34 13.74
CA GLU A 35 37.01 4.77 13.72
C GLU A 35 36.80 5.31 15.15
N GLN A 36 36.19 4.55 16.05
CA GLN A 36 35.99 4.95 17.45
C GLN A 36 35.80 3.72 18.37
N VAL A 37 36.38 3.79 19.58
CA VAL A 37 36.12 2.81 20.66
C VAL A 37 34.94 3.32 21.48
N ASP A 38 33.88 2.52 21.59
CA ASP A 38 32.61 2.89 22.24
C ASP A 38 32.30 2.05 23.48
N GLY A 39 33.16 1.10 23.84
CA GLY A 39 33.04 0.39 25.11
C GLY A 39 33.79 -0.93 25.17
N LEU A 40 33.30 -1.82 26.04
CA LEU A 40 33.84 -3.17 26.26
C LEU A 40 32.77 -4.23 25.94
N GLN A 41 33.19 -5.41 25.49
CA GLN A 41 32.33 -6.56 25.22
C GLN A 41 33.05 -7.87 25.51
N GLN A 42 32.30 -8.92 25.86
CA GLN A 42 32.78 -10.29 25.87
C GLN A 42 32.79 -10.87 24.44
N SER A 43 33.95 -11.34 23.98
CA SER A 43 34.15 -11.91 22.66
C SER A 43 35.33 -12.90 22.68
N ASP A 44 35.58 -13.54 21.54
CA ASP A 44 36.77 -14.34 21.22
C ASP A 44 37.76 -13.60 20.29
N ASP A 45 37.61 -12.28 20.12
CA ASP A 45 38.42 -11.47 19.19
C ASP A 45 39.80 -11.14 19.80
N ILE A 46 40.77 -12.01 19.52
CA ILE A 46 42.15 -11.92 20.03
C ILE A 46 42.82 -10.58 19.66
N LEU A 47 42.48 -10.00 18.51
CA LEU A 47 43.10 -8.77 18.02
C LEU A 47 42.68 -7.54 18.82
N ARG A 48 41.63 -7.65 19.64
CA ARG A 48 41.01 -6.54 20.38
C ARG A 48 40.96 -6.77 21.88
N LEU A 49 41.74 -7.74 22.38
CA LEU A 49 41.80 -8.07 23.80
C LEU A 49 42.24 -6.88 24.63
N LEU A 50 41.67 -6.76 25.82
CA LEU A 50 42.17 -5.82 26.81
C LEU A 50 43.55 -6.28 27.32
N PRO A 51 44.44 -5.34 27.70
CA PRO A 51 45.74 -5.69 28.26
C PRO A 51 45.69 -6.68 29.45
N PRO A 52 44.68 -6.64 30.36
CA PRO A 52 44.56 -7.65 31.41
C PRO A 52 44.27 -9.07 30.90
N GLU A 53 43.46 -9.23 29.85
CA GLU A 53 43.17 -10.55 29.25
C GLU A 53 44.41 -11.12 28.54
N LEU A 54 45.23 -10.25 27.94
CA LEU A 54 46.54 -10.65 27.39
C LEU A 54 47.54 -11.02 28.49
N ALA A 55 47.51 -10.34 29.64
CA ALA A 55 48.38 -10.66 30.76
C ALA A 55 48.11 -12.06 31.34
N THR A 56 46.85 -12.51 31.35
CA THR A 56 46.47 -13.88 31.76
C THR A 56 47.12 -14.97 30.91
N LEU A 57 47.37 -14.71 29.62
CA LEU A 57 48.10 -15.64 28.74
C LEU A 57 49.59 -15.72 29.10
N GLY A 58 50.17 -14.65 29.67
CA GLY A 58 51.57 -14.60 30.08
C GLY A 58 51.87 -15.29 31.42
N ILE A 59 50.85 -15.75 32.15
CA ILE A 59 50.97 -16.40 33.46
C ILE A 59 50.59 -17.87 33.30
N THR A 60 51.57 -18.77 33.47
CA THR A 60 51.41 -20.22 33.24
C THR A 60 50.22 -20.84 33.98
N GLU A 61 49.96 -20.39 35.21
CA GLU A 61 48.87 -20.88 36.05
C GLU A 61 47.48 -20.44 35.56
N LEU A 62 47.40 -19.33 34.80
CA LEU A 62 46.15 -18.74 34.30
C LEU A 62 45.92 -18.99 32.81
N GLU A 63 46.88 -19.62 32.12
CA GLU A 63 46.81 -19.89 30.69
C GLU A 63 45.58 -20.75 30.31
N TYR A 64 45.29 -21.79 31.09
CA TYR A 64 44.09 -22.62 30.88
C TYR A 64 42.78 -21.87 31.10
N GLU A 65 42.78 -20.91 32.03
CA GLU A 65 41.61 -20.05 32.28
C GLU A 65 41.37 -19.11 31.10
N PHE A 66 42.43 -18.59 30.48
CA PHE A 66 42.35 -17.83 29.23
C PHE A 66 41.76 -18.67 28.09
N TYR A 67 42.29 -19.89 27.86
CA TYR A 67 41.76 -20.76 26.81
C TYR A 67 40.30 -21.16 27.04
N ARG A 68 39.92 -21.44 28.29
CA ARG A 68 38.52 -21.69 28.64
C ARG A 68 37.63 -20.52 28.24
N ARG A 69 37.99 -19.30 28.65
CA ARG A 69 37.24 -18.07 28.33
C ARG A 69 37.22 -17.76 26.84
N LEU A 70 38.29 -18.09 26.11
CA LEU A 70 38.35 -17.96 24.65
C LEU A 70 37.28 -18.84 23.98
N VAL A 71 37.21 -20.11 24.37
CA VAL A 71 36.22 -21.06 23.82
C VAL A 71 34.79 -20.67 24.22
N GLU A 72 34.60 -20.18 25.45
CA GLU A 72 33.31 -19.72 25.96
C GLU A 72 32.91 -18.32 25.44
N LYS A 73 33.79 -17.65 24.67
CA LYS A 73 33.61 -16.28 24.15
C LYS A 73 33.40 -15.23 25.25
N GLN A 74 34.09 -15.40 26.37
CA GLN A 74 33.98 -14.58 27.58
C GLN A 74 35.16 -13.63 27.81
N LEU A 75 36.11 -13.51 26.88
CA LEU A 75 37.24 -12.58 27.03
C LEU A 75 36.78 -11.14 26.81
N LEU A 76 37.24 -10.20 27.65
CA LEU A 76 36.96 -8.78 27.46
C LEU A 76 37.77 -8.19 26.30
N THR A 77 37.06 -7.60 25.36
CA THR A 77 37.59 -6.95 24.15
C THR A 77 37.03 -5.53 24.00
N TYR A 78 37.78 -4.67 23.31
CA TYR A 78 37.29 -3.34 22.94
C TYR A 78 36.14 -3.46 21.93
N ARG A 79 35.01 -2.82 22.23
CA ARG A 79 33.88 -2.67 21.31
C ARG A 79 34.12 -1.46 20.42
N LEU A 80 34.26 -1.69 19.13
CA LEU A 80 34.36 -0.63 18.13
C LEU A 80 32.95 -0.26 17.64
N HIS A 81 32.69 1.04 17.53
CA HIS A 81 31.53 1.55 16.80
C HIS A 81 32.03 2.19 15.51
N GLY A 82 31.61 1.64 14.37
CA GLY A 82 31.82 2.24 13.06
C GLY A 82 30.52 2.22 12.27
N GLU A 83 30.27 3.29 11.52
CA GLU A 83 29.15 3.37 10.57
C GLU A 83 29.62 2.98 9.16
N SER A 84 30.47 1.96 9.05
CA SER A 84 30.92 1.47 7.75
C SER A 84 29.83 0.61 7.13
N TRP A 85 28.94 1.26 6.37
CA TRP A 85 28.04 0.56 5.48
C TRP A 85 28.84 0.01 4.29
N ARG A 86 28.84 -1.30 4.10
CA ARG A 86 29.36 -1.93 2.88
C ARG A 86 28.24 -2.62 2.12
N GLU A 87 28.27 -2.44 0.81
CA GLU A 87 27.36 -3.09 -0.13
C GLU A 87 27.73 -4.58 -0.20
N LYS A 88 26.93 -5.44 0.42
CA LYS A 88 27.09 -6.90 0.36
C LYS A 88 26.11 -7.45 -0.65
N MET A 89 26.66 -8.06 -1.70
CA MET A 89 25.86 -8.78 -2.69
C MET A 89 25.50 -10.13 -2.09
N ILE A 90 24.23 -10.34 -1.75
CA ILE A 90 23.74 -11.62 -1.24
C ILE A 90 22.77 -12.16 -2.28
N GLU A 91 23.09 -13.31 -2.85
CA GLU A 91 22.16 -14.07 -3.67
C GLU A 91 21.15 -14.72 -2.71
N ARG A 92 19.88 -14.36 -2.86
CA ARG A 92 18.78 -14.99 -2.12
C ARG A 92 17.75 -15.48 -3.13
N PRO A 93 17.10 -16.62 -2.88
CA PRO A 93 15.93 -17.01 -3.64
C PRO A 93 14.85 -15.96 -3.39
N VAL A 94 14.65 -15.07 -4.36
CA VAL A 94 13.52 -14.14 -4.34
C VAL A 94 12.34 -14.95 -4.83
N VAL A 95 11.45 -15.32 -3.91
CA VAL A 95 10.08 -15.67 -4.31
C VAL A 95 9.47 -14.36 -4.76
N HIS A 96 9.56 -14.07 -6.06
CA HIS A 96 8.70 -13.08 -6.67
C HIS A 96 7.28 -13.53 -6.38
N LYS A 97 6.63 -12.89 -5.40
CA LYS A 97 5.18 -12.77 -5.45
C LYS A 97 4.91 -11.79 -6.58
N ASP A 98 5.08 -12.27 -7.81
CA ASP A 98 4.46 -11.64 -8.95
C ASP A 98 2.98 -11.80 -8.70
N TYR A 99 2.40 -10.75 -8.11
CA TYR A 99 0.98 -10.55 -8.18
C TYR A 99 0.73 -10.39 -9.67
N ASP A 100 0.21 -11.44 -10.32
CA ASP A 100 -0.50 -11.23 -11.58
C ASP A 100 -1.45 -10.07 -11.31
N GLU A 101 -1.25 -8.94 -12.00
CA GLU A 101 -2.16 -7.80 -11.94
C GLU A 101 -3.49 -8.30 -12.48
N GLN A 102 -4.31 -8.86 -11.59
CA GLN A 102 -5.67 -9.23 -11.92
C GLN A 102 -6.35 -7.98 -12.46
N PRO A 103 -7.11 -8.10 -13.56
CA PRO A 103 -7.80 -6.96 -14.13
C PRO A 103 -8.65 -6.31 -13.03
N ARG A 104 -8.28 -5.09 -12.63
CA ARG A 104 -8.94 -4.36 -11.55
C ARG A 104 -10.35 -4.03 -12.00
N GLY A 105 -11.34 -4.36 -11.17
CA GLY A 105 -12.74 -4.15 -11.48
C GLY A 105 -13.06 -2.69 -11.81
N PRO A 106 -14.10 -2.42 -12.62
CA PRO A 106 -14.43 -1.05 -13.02
C PRO A 106 -15.07 -0.25 -11.88
N PHE A 107 -15.10 1.08 -12.01
CA PHE A 107 -15.64 1.98 -10.99
C PHE A 107 -17.01 2.53 -11.38
N ILE A 108 -17.97 2.45 -10.45
CA ILE A 108 -19.27 3.10 -10.53
C ILE A 108 -19.30 4.21 -9.47
N VAL A 109 -19.21 5.48 -9.89
CA VAL A 109 -19.24 6.63 -8.98
C VAL A 109 -20.57 7.36 -9.08
N CYS A 110 -21.28 7.48 -7.97
CA CYS A 110 -22.57 8.14 -7.87
C CYS A 110 -22.41 9.42 -7.07
N VAL A 111 -22.73 10.56 -7.66
CA VAL A 111 -22.61 11.88 -7.04
C VAL A 111 -23.98 12.46 -6.82
N ASP A 112 -24.27 12.77 -5.57
CA ASP A 112 -25.48 13.48 -5.18
C ASP A 112 -25.37 14.95 -5.59
N THR A 113 -26.41 15.41 -6.27
CA THR A 113 -26.56 16.78 -6.77
C THR A 113 -27.88 17.39 -6.31
N SER A 114 -28.47 16.84 -5.25
CA SER A 114 -29.64 17.38 -4.58
C SER A 114 -29.41 18.80 -4.07
N GLY A 115 -30.51 19.48 -3.72
CA GLY A 115 -30.46 20.85 -3.21
C GLY A 115 -29.57 21.05 -1.99
N SER A 116 -29.45 20.05 -1.09
CA SER A 116 -28.61 20.14 0.12
C SER A 116 -27.11 20.06 -0.19
N MET A 117 -26.76 19.41 -1.29
CA MET A 117 -25.41 19.38 -1.82
C MET A 117 -25.03 20.66 -2.57
N GLY A 118 -25.95 21.60 -2.81
CA GLY A 118 -25.69 22.80 -3.61
C GLY A 118 -24.50 23.65 -3.14
N GLY A 119 -23.75 24.21 -4.10
CA GLY A 119 -22.64 25.11 -3.83
C GLY A 119 -21.34 24.36 -3.51
N PHE A 120 -20.83 24.51 -2.28
CA PHE A 120 -19.52 23.97 -1.90
C PHE A 120 -19.50 22.44 -1.84
N ASN A 121 -20.56 21.81 -1.33
CA ASN A 121 -20.62 20.35 -1.17
C ASN A 121 -20.60 19.63 -2.53
N GLU A 122 -21.33 20.15 -3.51
CA GLU A 122 -21.36 19.67 -4.89
C GLU A 122 -19.99 19.84 -5.56
N GLN A 123 -19.34 20.99 -5.36
CA GLN A 123 -17.98 21.22 -5.88
C GLN A 123 -16.98 20.23 -5.30
N CYS A 124 -17.02 19.99 -3.99
CA CYS A 124 -16.18 18.98 -3.33
C CYS A 124 -16.46 17.57 -3.85
N ALA A 125 -17.74 17.20 -4.00
CA ALA A 125 -18.12 15.88 -4.50
C ALA A 125 -17.65 15.65 -5.96
N LYS A 126 -17.80 16.66 -6.82
CA LYS A 126 -17.28 16.63 -8.20
C LYS A 126 -15.76 16.61 -8.26
N ALA A 127 -15.06 17.36 -7.40
CA ALA A 127 -13.61 17.35 -7.31
C ALA A 127 -13.08 15.98 -6.86
N PHE A 128 -13.73 15.36 -5.87
CA PHE A 128 -13.40 14.00 -5.45
C PHE A 128 -13.66 12.98 -6.56
N CYS A 129 -14.77 13.13 -7.28
CA CYS A 129 -15.10 12.30 -8.44
C CYS A 129 -14.04 12.43 -9.56
N LEU A 130 -13.56 13.64 -9.85
CA LEU A 130 -12.44 13.86 -10.78
C LEU A 130 -11.14 13.18 -10.31
N ALA A 131 -10.85 13.21 -9.01
CA ALA A 131 -9.69 12.51 -8.47
C ALA A 131 -9.80 10.99 -8.66
N LEU A 132 -10.98 10.40 -8.42
CA LEU A 132 -11.24 8.99 -8.70
C LEU A 132 -11.12 8.66 -10.19
N MET A 133 -11.63 9.54 -11.06
CA MET A 133 -11.50 9.39 -12.51
C MET A 133 -10.03 9.41 -12.94
N ARG A 134 -9.21 10.31 -12.38
CA ARG A 134 -7.77 10.37 -12.68
C ARG A 134 -7.08 9.06 -12.33
N ILE A 135 -7.44 8.45 -11.21
CA ILE A 135 -6.93 7.13 -10.80
C ILE A 135 -7.41 6.05 -11.78
N ALA A 136 -8.70 6.05 -12.14
CA ALA A 136 -9.26 5.10 -13.09
C ALA A 136 -8.58 5.16 -14.47
N LEU A 137 -8.34 6.36 -14.98
CA LEU A 137 -7.64 6.58 -16.25
C LEU A 137 -6.18 6.12 -16.19
N ALA A 138 -5.47 6.43 -15.10
CA ALA A 138 -4.07 6.00 -14.92
C ALA A 138 -3.94 4.48 -14.84
N GLU A 139 -4.94 3.80 -14.26
CA GLU A 139 -4.98 2.34 -14.12
C GLU A 139 -5.70 1.63 -15.29
N ASN A 140 -6.09 2.36 -16.35
CA ASN A 140 -6.86 1.85 -17.50
C ASN A 140 -8.14 1.07 -17.08
N ARG A 141 -8.84 1.55 -16.06
CA ARG A 141 -10.08 0.99 -15.53
C ARG A 141 -11.28 1.73 -16.11
N ARG A 142 -12.33 0.99 -16.49
CA ARG A 142 -13.58 1.63 -16.91
C ARG A 142 -14.18 2.40 -15.74
N CYS A 143 -14.56 3.64 -15.99
CA CYS A 143 -15.18 4.53 -15.01
C CYS A 143 -16.53 5.02 -15.54
N TYR A 144 -17.57 4.78 -14.74
CA TYR A 144 -18.93 5.20 -14.99
C TYR A 144 -19.39 6.12 -13.87
N ILE A 145 -19.88 7.29 -14.27
CA ILE A 145 -20.33 8.33 -13.36
C ILE A 145 -21.83 8.49 -13.50
N MET A 146 -22.50 8.59 -12.36
CA MET A 146 -23.91 8.84 -12.27
C MET A 146 -24.16 10.06 -11.37
N LEU A 147 -24.77 11.10 -11.93
CA LEU A 147 -25.35 12.18 -11.14
C LEU A 147 -26.77 11.78 -10.76
N PHE A 148 -27.12 11.94 -9.50
CA PHE A 148 -28.48 11.68 -9.05
C PHE A 148 -29.03 12.83 -8.20
N SER A 149 -30.34 13.05 -8.37
CA SER A 149 -31.20 13.89 -7.53
C SER A 149 -32.58 13.22 -7.52
N THR A 150 -33.63 13.86 -8.05
CA THR A 150 -34.87 13.20 -8.48
C THR A 150 -34.74 12.50 -9.83
N GLU A 151 -33.74 12.91 -10.62
CA GLU A 151 -33.41 12.31 -11.91
C GLU A 151 -32.00 11.74 -11.87
N ILE A 152 -31.72 10.82 -12.81
CA ILE A 152 -30.43 10.16 -12.92
C ILE A 152 -29.83 10.45 -14.29
N VAL A 153 -28.67 11.11 -14.31
CA VAL A 153 -27.89 11.36 -15.53
C VAL A 153 -26.58 10.59 -15.47
N ARG A 154 -26.22 9.97 -16.59
CA ARG A 154 -25.17 8.95 -16.68
C ARG A 154 -24.09 9.40 -17.67
N TYR A 155 -22.84 9.17 -17.31
CA TYR A 155 -21.67 9.47 -18.12
C TYR A 155 -20.71 8.28 -18.11
N GLU A 156 -20.18 7.92 -19.28
CA GLU A 156 -19.17 6.88 -19.44
C GLU A 156 -17.91 7.49 -20.05
N LEU A 157 -16.92 7.75 -19.21
CA LEU A 157 -15.76 8.57 -19.59
C LEU A 157 -14.59 7.74 -20.12
N SER A 158 -14.83 6.46 -20.41
CA SER A 158 -13.81 5.50 -20.84
C SER A 158 -13.60 5.47 -22.37
N GLY A 159 -14.23 6.39 -23.11
CA GLY A 159 -14.19 6.45 -24.57
C GLY A 159 -13.52 7.72 -25.13
N PRO A 160 -13.40 7.84 -26.47
CA PRO A 160 -12.76 8.98 -27.15
C PRO A 160 -13.44 10.33 -26.89
N GLN A 161 -14.70 10.33 -26.46
CA GLN A 161 -15.47 11.53 -26.05
C GLN A 161 -15.41 11.80 -24.54
N GLY A 162 -14.53 11.11 -23.79
CA GLY A 162 -14.47 11.18 -22.33
C GLY A 162 -14.27 12.60 -21.80
N ILE A 163 -13.47 13.43 -22.46
CA ILE A 163 -13.25 14.83 -22.06
C ILE A 163 -14.54 15.66 -22.21
N GLU A 164 -15.28 15.50 -23.31
CA GLU A 164 -16.54 16.23 -23.51
C GLU A 164 -17.58 15.81 -22.48
N GLN A 165 -17.68 14.51 -22.19
CA GLN A 165 -18.56 14.01 -21.14
C GLN A 165 -18.15 14.50 -19.75
N ALA A 166 -16.84 14.66 -19.48
CA ALA A 166 -16.35 15.21 -18.22
C ALA A 166 -16.75 16.68 -18.07
N ILE A 167 -16.63 17.47 -19.14
CA ILE A 167 -17.05 18.87 -19.15
C ILE A 167 -18.56 18.97 -18.89
N ARG A 168 -19.37 18.14 -19.56
CA ARG A 168 -20.82 18.09 -19.35
C ARG A 168 -21.16 17.69 -17.91
N PHE A 169 -20.49 16.67 -17.36
CA PHE A 169 -20.63 16.26 -15.96
C PHE A 169 -20.34 17.41 -14.98
N LEU A 170 -19.23 18.13 -15.17
CA LEU A 170 -18.86 19.25 -14.29
C LEU A 170 -19.87 20.40 -14.39
N SER A 171 -20.38 20.66 -15.59
CA SER A 171 -21.33 21.74 -15.87
C SER A 171 -22.76 21.42 -15.43
N GLN A 172 -23.11 20.13 -15.32
CA GLN A 172 -24.47 19.69 -14.98
C GLN A 172 -24.75 19.98 -13.50
N GLN A 173 -25.76 20.80 -13.21
CA GLN A 173 -26.24 21.05 -11.85
C GLN A 173 -27.67 20.53 -11.71
N PHE A 174 -28.00 19.98 -10.55
CA PHE A 174 -29.38 19.69 -10.18
C PHE A 174 -29.75 20.55 -8.97
N ARG A 175 -31.04 20.90 -8.88
CA ARG A 175 -31.61 21.69 -7.77
C ARG A 175 -32.94 21.07 -7.34
N GLY A 176 -32.95 19.75 -7.18
CA GLY A 176 -34.11 18.94 -6.85
C GLY A 176 -33.96 18.22 -5.51
N GLY A 177 -34.89 17.31 -5.23
CA GLY A 177 -34.80 16.38 -4.09
C GLY A 177 -33.79 15.25 -4.32
N THR A 178 -33.81 14.26 -3.43
CA THR A 178 -32.86 13.14 -3.41
C THR A 178 -33.61 11.81 -3.49
N ASP A 179 -33.35 11.02 -4.54
CA ASP A 179 -33.86 9.66 -4.70
C ASP A 179 -32.72 8.62 -4.70
N LEU A 180 -32.32 8.23 -3.49
CA LEU A 180 -31.31 7.19 -3.29
C LEU A 180 -31.80 5.80 -3.74
N ALA A 181 -33.10 5.53 -3.67
CA ALA A 181 -33.64 4.21 -4.02
C ALA A 181 -33.51 3.94 -5.53
N SER A 182 -33.77 4.95 -6.36
CA SER A 182 -33.54 4.88 -7.80
C SER A 182 -32.06 4.81 -8.13
N CYS A 183 -31.21 5.52 -7.38
CA CYS A 183 -29.75 5.44 -7.51
C CYS A 183 -29.24 4.01 -7.27
N PHE A 184 -29.61 3.38 -6.15
CA PHE A 184 -29.18 2.01 -5.85
C PHE A 184 -29.73 0.96 -6.82
N ARG A 185 -30.98 1.13 -7.29
CA ARG A 185 -31.53 0.25 -8.34
C ARG A 185 -30.71 0.33 -9.64
N ALA A 186 -30.32 1.54 -10.06
CA ALA A 186 -29.47 1.72 -11.23
C ALA A 186 -28.05 1.13 -11.05
N ILE A 187 -27.49 1.20 -9.84
CA ILE A 187 -26.21 0.56 -9.51
C ILE A 187 -26.35 -0.97 -9.59
N MET A 188 -27.38 -1.54 -8.95
CA MET A 188 -27.60 -2.99 -8.96
C MET A 188 -27.81 -3.55 -10.36
N GLU A 189 -28.58 -2.86 -11.20
CA GLU A 189 -28.78 -3.23 -12.61
C GLU A 189 -27.45 -3.29 -13.37
N ARG A 190 -26.55 -2.32 -13.12
CA ARG A 190 -25.22 -2.30 -13.73
C ARG A 190 -24.33 -3.42 -13.21
N LEU A 191 -24.30 -3.66 -11.90
CA LEU A 191 -23.49 -4.71 -11.28
C LEU A 191 -23.88 -6.13 -11.75
N GLN A 192 -25.13 -6.33 -12.18
CA GLN A 192 -25.57 -7.61 -12.78
C GLN A 192 -25.00 -7.87 -14.18
N SER A 193 -24.49 -6.83 -14.86
CA SER A 193 -23.91 -6.96 -16.20
C SER A 193 -22.49 -7.53 -16.13
N ARG A 194 -22.15 -8.48 -17.02
CA ARG A 194 -20.82 -9.12 -17.07
C ARG A 194 -19.65 -8.14 -17.23
N GLU A 195 -19.91 -7.01 -17.85
CA GLU A 195 -18.95 -5.93 -18.04
C GLU A 195 -18.51 -5.22 -16.73
N TRP A 196 -19.31 -5.36 -15.67
CA TRP A 196 -19.12 -4.72 -14.37
C TRP A 196 -18.77 -5.75 -13.28
N PHE A 197 -18.16 -6.86 -13.68
CA PHE A 197 -17.71 -7.89 -12.76
C PHE A 197 -16.65 -7.35 -11.80
N ASP A 198 -16.80 -7.66 -10.50
CA ASP A 198 -15.96 -7.12 -9.40
C ASP A 198 -15.88 -5.58 -9.36
N ALA A 199 -16.90 -4.87 -9.88
CA ALA A 199 -16.93 -3.41 -9.84
C ALA A 199 -17.16 -2.87 -8.42
N ASP A 200 -16.48 -1.76 -8.09
CA ASP A 200 -16.75 -1.02 -6.86
C ASP A 200 -17.76 0.10 -7.14
N ALA A 201 -18.75 0.23 -6.26
CA ALA A 201 -19.69 1.35 -6.24
C ALA A 201 -19.32 2.34 -5.13
N VAL A 202 -19.16 3.61 -5.49
CA VAL A 202 -18.88 4.71 -4.57
C VAL A 202 -20.02 5.71 -4.65
N VAL A 203 -20.67 5.99 -3.52
CA VAL A 203 -21.75 7.00 -3.43
C VAL A 203 -21.23 8.18 -2.60
N ILE A 204 -21.36 9.39 -3.15
CA ILE A 204 -20.95 10.65 -2.51
C ILE A 204 -22.21 11.49 -2.29
N SER A 205 -22.60 11.66 -1.03
CA SER A 205 -23.80 12.38 -0.61
C SER A 205 -23.63 12.87 0.82
N ASP A 206 -24.36 13.91 1.21
CA ASP A 206 -24.56 14.31 2.60
C ASP A 206 -25.61 13.44 3.33
N PHE A 207 -26.23 12.51 2.60
CA PHE A 207 -27.27 11.58 3.05
C PHE A 207 -28.48 12.26 3.71
N ILE A 208 -28.74 13.52 3.37
CA ILE A 208 -29.98 14.20 3.73
C ILE A 208 -31.07 13.71 2.78
N ALA A 209 -31.52 12.48 3.00
CA ALA A 209 -32.40 11.76 2.10
C ALA A 209 -33.51 11.03 2.86
N GLN A 210 -34.55 10.64 2.11
CA GLN A 210 -35.64 9.83 2.65
C GLN A 210 -35.14 8.44 3.03
N ARG A 211 -35.79 7.83 4.03
CA ARG A 211 -35.50 6.46 4.46
C ARG A 211 -35.66 5.52 3.26
N LEU A 212 -34.66 4.69 3.01
CA LEU A 212 -34.72 3.70 1.94
C LEU A 212 -35.91 2.76 2.17
N PRO A 213 -36.69 2.45 1.12
CA PRO A 213 -37.78 1.49 1.24
C PRO A 213 -37.23 0.06 1.45
N ASP A 214 -38.01 -0.77 2.15
CA ASP A 214 -37.56 -2.06 2.68
C ASP A 214 -37.10 -3.05 1.58
N ASP A 215 -37.61 -2.88 0.36
CA ASP A 215 -37.28 -3.67 -0.83
C ASP A 215 -35.83 -3.47 -1.31
N VAL A 216 -35.23 -2.32 -1.01
CA VAL A 216 -33.83 -2.02 -1.34
C VAL A 216 -32.89 -2.52 -0.24
N THR A 217 -33.34 -2.58 1.02
CA THR A 217 -32.52 -2.99 2.17
C THR A 217 -32.52 -4.49 2.47
N SER A 218 -33.45 -5.26 1.89
CA SER A 218 -33.69 -6.68 2.23
C SER A 218 -33.03 -7.70 1.29
N LYS A 219 -32.02 -7.32 0.50
CA LYS A 219 -31.31 -8.22 -0.43
C LYS A 219 -29.83 -8.39 -0.11
#